data_AF-A0A523QG71-F1
#
_entry.id   AF-A0A523QG71-F1
#
_cell.length_a   1.000
_cell.length_b   1.000
_cell.length_c   1.000
_cell.angle_alpha   90.00
_cell.angle_beta   90.00
_cell.angle_gamma   90.00
#
_symmetry.space_group_name_H-M   'P 1'
#
loop_
_entity.id
_entity.type
_entity.pdbx_description
1 polymer ?
#
loop_
_entity_poly.entity_id
_entity_poly.type
_entity_poly.pdbx_seq_one_letter_code
_entity_poly.pdbx_strand_id
1 'polypeptide(L)'
;MLKYSEKVMDHFMNPRNVGQIDNADGEGTVGNPICGDLMTFYIKVNSGRLSDVKFKTFGCGAAIAVSSMVSEMAKGKTLDEAMK
;
A
#
# COMPACT_ATOMS: atom_id res chain seq x y z
N MET A 1 7.03 27.11 -5.04
CA MET A 1 5.91 26.17 -4.78
C MET A 1 6.53 24.78 -4.77
N LEU A 2 6.45 24.05 -3.65
CA LEU A 2 7.01 22.70 -3.54
C LEU A 2 6.24 21.79 -4.50
N LYS A 3 6.85 21.41 -5.62
CA LYS A 3 6.31 20.41 -6.53
C LYS A 3 6.62 19.04 -5.95
N TYR A 4 5.60 18.18 -5.85
CA TYR A 4 5.83 16.76 -5.64
C TYR A 4 6.77 16.23 -6.73
N SER A 5 7.61 15.26 -6.37
CA SER A 5 8.49 14.61 -7.34
C SER A 5 7.66 13.90 -8.40
N GLU A 6 8.25 13.72 -9.59
CA GLU A 6 7.60 12.97 -10.68
C GLU A 6 7.18 11.58 -10.23
N LYS A 7 8.00 10.94 -9.38
CA LYS A 7 7.69 9.63 -8.81
C LYS A 7 6.44 9.65 -7.93
N VAL A 8 6.28 10.66 -7.05
CA VAL A 8 5.07 10.79 -6.23
C VAL A 8 3.85 11.03 -7.11
N MET A 9 3.97 11.88 -8.12
CA MET A 9 2.87 12.15 -9.04
C MET A 9 2.47 10.92 -9.86
N ASP A 10 3.44 10.11 -10.29
CA ASP A 10 3.15 8.88 -11.05
C ASP A 10 2.44 7.83 -10.19
N HIS A 11 2.85 7.62 -8.95
CA HIS A 11 2.14 6.71 -8.03
C HIS A 11 0.76 7.24 -7.61
N PHE A 12 0.55 8.56 -7.62
CA PHE A 12 -0.76 9.15 -7.40
C PHE A 12 -1.69 8.96 -8.61
N MET A 13 -1.22 9.27 -9.83
CA MET A 13 -2.04 9.18 -11.04
C MET A 13 -2.24 7.74 -11.52
N ASN A 14 -1.24 6.88 -11.34
CA ASN A 14 -1.23 5.48 -11.75
C ASN A 14 -0.91 4.58 -10.54
N PRO A 15 -1.77 4.49 -9.51
CA PRO A 15 -1.45 3.70 -8.33
C PRO A 15 -1.36 2.21 -8.66
N ARG A 16 -0.26 1.58 -8.27
CA ARG A 16 0.01 0.15 -8.40
C ARG A 16 -0.70 -0.62 -7.30
N ASN A 17 -1.09 -1.87 -7.58
CA ASN A 17 -1.63 -2.81 -6.60
C ASN A 17 -2.88 -2.35 -5.82
N VAL A 18 -3.70 -1.48 -6.42
CA VAL A 18 -4.99 -1.10 -5.85
C VAL A 18 -5.94 -2.30 -5.89
N GLY A 19 -6.61 -2.55 -4.77
CA GLY A 19 -7.64 -3.57 -4.65
C GLY A 19 -7.54 -4.38 -3.36
N GLN A 20 -8.23 -5.51 -3.36
CA GLN A 20 -8.25 -6.47 -2.28
C GLN A 20 -7.78 -7.82 -2.80
N ILE A 21 -7.23 -8.64 -1.90
CA ILE A 21 -6.94 -10.04 -2.18
C ILE A 21 -8.00 -10.88 -1.50
N ASP A 22 -8.70 -11.71 -2.27
CA ASP A 22 -9.64 -12.67 -1.71
C ASP A 22 -8.89 -13.74 -0.91
N ASN A 23 -9.40 -14.07 0.28
CA ASN A 23 -8.77 -14.98 1.22
C ASN A 23 -7.31 -14.59 1.56
N ALA A 24 -7.02 -13.30 1.75
CA ALA A 24 -5.70 -12.83 2.16
C ALA A 24 -5.17 -13.58 3.41
N ASP A 25 -3.86 -13.81 3.48
CA ASP A 25 -3.24 -14.41 4.67
C ASP A 25 -3.12 -13.39 5.82
N GLY A 26 -3.14 -12.11 5.48
CA GLY A 26 -3.16 -11.02 6.43
C GLY A 26 -3.90 -9.81 5.88
N GLU A 27 -4.63 -9.15 6.76
CA GLU A 27 -5.32 -7.88 6.49
C GLU A 27 -5.04 -6.93 7.66
N GLY A 28 -4.70 -5.68 7.33
CA GLY A 28 -4.48 -4.64 8.32
C GLY A 28 -5.13 -3.35 7.88
N THR A 29 -5.98 -2.78 8.73
CA THR A 29 -6.62 -1.48 8.50
C THR A 29 -6.14 -0.47 9.53
N VAL A 30 -5.67 0.68 9.05
CA VAL A 30 -5.23 1.81 9.88
C VAL A 30 -5.84 3.08 9.30
N GLY A 31 -6.30 3.96 10.17
CA GLY A 31 -6.83 5.25 9.76
C GLY A 31 -7.63 5.91 10.86
N ASN A 32 -8.07 7.13 10.59
CA ASN A 32 -8.98 7.84 11.47
C ASN A 32 -10.15 8.41 10.61
N PRO A 33 -11.39 7.94 10.83
CA PRO A 33 -12.56 8.40 10.10
C PRO A 33 -12.77 9.92 10.18
N ILE A 34 -12.26 10.57 11.23
CA ILE A 34 -12.43 12.01 11.48
C ILE A 34 -11.54 12.84 10.56
N CYS A 35 -10.31 12.40 10.26
CA CYS A 35 -9.42 13.11 9.33
C CYS A 35 -9.58 12.65 7.87
N GLY A 36 -10.36 11.60 7.63
CA GLY A 36 -10.72 11.13 6.29
C GLY A 36 -9.66 10.26 5.61
N ASP A 37 -8.60 9.89 6.32
CA ASP A 37 -7.60 8.93 5.82
C ASP A 37 -7.87 7.55 6.44
N LEU A 38 -8.27 6.59 5.62
CA LEU A 38 -8.48 5.18 5.96
C LEU A 38 -7.78 4.29 4.94
N MET A 39 -6.92 3.40 5.41
CA MET A 39 -6.07 2.56 4.59
C MET A 39 -6.15 1.11 5.04
N THR A 40 -6.36 0.20 4.10
CA THR A 40 -6.35 -1.24 4.32
C THR A 40 -5.34 -1.89 3.40
N PHE A 41 -4.43 -2.69 3.95
CA PHE A 41 -3.51 -3.54 3.21
C PHE A 41 -3.90 -5.01 3.34
N TYR A 42 -3.74 -5.74 2.25
CA TYR A 42 -3.96 -7.17 2.12
C TYR A 42 -2.65 -7.82 1.65
N ILE A 43 -2.28 -8.94 2.26
CA ILE A 43 -1.07 -9.69 1.87
C ILE A 43 -1.38 -11.15 1.59
N LYS A 44 -0.61 -11.72 0.67
CA LYS A 44 -0.43 -13.16 0.53
C LYS A 44 1.02 -13.53 0.80
N VAL A 45 1.21 -14.61 1.54
CA VAL A 45 2.52 -15.09 1.96
C VAL A 45 2.74 -16.48 1.38
N ASN A 46 3.82 -16.64 0.62
CA ASN A 46 4.27 -17.95 0.16
C ASN A 46 5.73 -18.14 0.57
N SER A 47 6.01 -19.24 1.26
CA SER A 47 7.38 -19.62 1.66
C SER A 47 8.11 -18.48 2.41
N GLY A 48 7.40 -17.78 3.29
CA GLY A 48 7.93 -16.68 4.09
C GLY A 48 8.11 -15.35 3.36
N ARG A 49 7.67 -15.23 2.10
CA ARG A 49 7.73 -13.98 1.29
C ARG A 49 6.36 -13.47 0.92
N LEU A 50 6.24 -12.15 0.78
CA LEU A 50 5.04 -11.46 0.32
C LEU A 50 4.85 -11.71 -1.19
N SER A 51 4.04 -12.70 -1.55
CA SER A 51 3.79 -13.08 -2.95
C SER A 51 2.85 -12.12 -3.65
N ASP A 52 1.89 -11.54 -2.92
CA ASP A 52 1.07 -10.43 -3.38
C ASP A 52 0.77 -9.46 -2.24
N VAL A 53 0.68 -8.17 -2.59
CA VAL A 53 0.37 -7.10 -1.65
C VAL A 53 -0.57 -6.15 -2.38
N LYS A 54 -1.75 -5.91 -1.83
CA LYS A 54 -2.72 -4.95 -2.37
C LYS A 54 -3.22 -4.01 -1.29
N PHE A 55 -3.76 -2.87 -1.70
CA PHE A 55 -4.36 -1.94 -0.76
C PHE A 55 -5.65 -1.31 -1.28
N LYS A 56 -6.49 -0.92 -0.35
CA LYS A 56 -7.56 0.06 -0.54
C LYS A 56 -7.24 1.25 0.35
N THR A 57 -7.37 2.46 -0.19
CA THR A 57 -7.17 3.67 0.59
C THR A 57 -8.20 4.71 0.20
N PHE A 58 -8.74 5.37 1.21
CA PHE A 58 -9.50 6.59 1.08
C PHE A 58 -8.71 7.65 1.81
N GLY A 59 -8.27 8.69 1.10
CA GLY A 59 -7.41 9.71 1.69
C GLY A 59 -6.84 10.67 0.67
N CYS A 60 -5.97 11.57 1.13
CA CYS A 60 -5.35 12.56 0.25
C CYS A 60 -4.44 11.93 -0.82
N GLY A 61 -4.08 12.70 -1.87
CA GLY A 61 -3.23 12.20 -2.95
C GLY A 61 -1.86 11.68 -2.48
N ALA A 62 -1.33 12.23 -1.39
CA ALA A 62 -0.11 11.72 -0.76
C ALA A 62 -0.32 10.33 -0.14
N ALA A 63 -1.47 10.08 0.50
CA ALA A 63 -1.80 8.77 1.05
C ALA A 63 -1.88 7.72 -0.07
N ILE A 64 -2.51 8.04 -1.20
CA ILE A 64 -2.59 7.15 -2.37
C ILE A 64 -1.20 6.84 -2.92
N ALA A 65 -0.37 7.87 -3.13
CA ALA A 65 0.98 7.68 -3.65
C ALA A 65 1.85 6.82 -2.73
N VAL A 66 1.81 7.07 -1.42
CA VAL A 66 2.58 6.31 -0.43
C VAL A 66 2.10 4.86 -0.35
N SER A 67 0.79 4.60 -0.29
CA SER A 67 0.27 3.23 -0.32
C SER A 67 0.71 2.47 -1.56
N SER A 68 0.69 3.13 -2.72
CA SER A 68 1.17 2.54 -3.96
C SER A 68 2.65 2.19 -3.90
N MET A 69 3.51 3.12 -3.47
CA MET A 69 4.95 2.87 -3.34
C MET A 69 5.25 1.73 -2.36
N VAL A 70 4.64 1.77 -1.17
CA VAL A 70 4.85 0.75 -0.13
C VAL A 70 4.44 -0.63 -0.63
N SER A 71 3.30 -0.75 -1.33
CA SER A 71 2.84 -2.03 -1.87
C SER A 71 3.85 -2.65 -2.85
N GLU A 72 4.46 -1.82 -3.70
CA GLU A 72 5.45 -2.26 -4.69
C GLU A 72 6.77 -2.63 -4.02
N MET A 73 7.22 -1.84 -3.04
CA MET A 73 8.44 -2.11 -2.28
C MET A 73 8.33 -3.34 -1.39
N ALA A 74 7.15 -3.61 -0.84
CA ALA A 74 6.90 -4.74 0.06
C ALA A 74 6.81 -6.07 -0.72
N LYS A 75 6.24 -6.07 -1.92
CA LYS A 75 6.05 -7.30 -2.70
C LYS A 75 7.40 -7.96 -3.00
N GLY A 76 7.49 -9.27 -2.73
CA GLY A 76 8.68 -10.09 -2.90
C GLY A 76 9.63 -10.12 -1.69
N LYS A 77 9.51 -9.18 -0.75
CA LYS A 77 10.28 -9.19 0.51
C LYS A 77 9.85 -10.32 1.43
N THR A 78 10.74 -10.76 2.31
CA THR A 78 10.36 -11.58 3.46
C THR A 78 9.54 -10.75 4.46
N LEU A 79 8.84 -11.42 5.37
CA LEU A 79 8.11 -10.71 6.45
C LEU A 79 9.06 -9.83 7.28
N ASP A 80 10.24 -10.33 7.63
CA ASP A 80 11.25 -9.58 8.40
C ASP A 80 11.80 -8.37 7.64
N GLU A 81 11.97 -8.48 6.31
CA GLU A 81 12.40 -7.37 5.45
C GLU A 81 11.31 -6.31 5.29
N ALA A 82 10.04 -6.70 5.34
CA ALA A 82 8.89 -5.81 5.21
C ALA A 82 8.53 -5.09 6.52
N MET A 83 8.96 -5.62 7.67
CA MET A 83 8.77 -5.00 8.99
C MET A 83 9.78 -3.88 9.31
N LYS A 84 10.84 -3.73 8.50
CA LYS A 84 11.91 -2.73 8.68
C LYS A 84 11.68 -1.51 7.80
#